data_AF-A0A8B6CQZ2-F1
#
_entry.id   AF-A0A8B6CQZ2-F1
#
_cell.length_a   1.000
_cell.length_b   1.000
_cell.length_c   1.000
_cell.angle_alpha   90.00
_cell.angle_beta   90.00
_cell.angle_gamma   90.00
#
_symmetry.space_group_name_H-M   'P 1'
#
loop_
_entity.id
_entity.type
_entity.pdbx_description
1 polymer ?
#
loop_
_entity_poly.entity_id
_entity_poly.type
_entity_poly.pdbx_seq_one_letter_code
_entity_poly.pdbx_strand_id
1 'polypeptide(L)'
;MLNFFFQIFHQLLTIIVVHVKPRLVTTAPQYWCHSCEEGLCAECFEHHKAIKASRSHITVDFTKFMKLKPFISTIDTECGLMFLVNNIEKVIENRVKNKEKISNQSTKSRSDIQILRKEINKHLDNLESQLATKSDKIIQDENEKLENILQRLEEKKSNVNDIKQNFSELKIGGTNLQVFISSRQIDKTISEVNESLNLEMTDENMSELSLEFKMNPDFEETINQLLNVHLNKEESTVLLDLFYKTFLSNCFRRCN
;
A
#
# COMPACT_ATOMS: atom_id res chain seq x y z
N MET A 1 4.65 -21.97 32.47
CA MET A 1 3.38 -22.38 33.11
C MET A 1 2.97 -23.84 32.83
N LEU A 2 3.17 -24.39 31.63
CA LEU A 2 2.80 -25.80 31.33
C LEU A 2 3.57 -26.87 32.12
N ASN A 3 4.86 -26.65 32.46
CA ASN A 3 5.63 -27.62 33.26
C ASN A 3 5.17 -27.74 34.72
N PHE A 4 4.50 -26.71 35.27
CA PHE A 4 4.05 -26.73 36.67
C PHE A 4 2.77 -27.58 36.84
N PHE A 5 1.89 -27.57 35.83
CA PHE A 5 0.69 -28.42 35.82
C PHE A 5 1.03 -29.91 35.68
N PHE A 6 2.06 -30.25 34.89
CA PHE A 6 2.49 -31.64 34.73
C PHE A 6 3.04 -32.25 36.04
N GLN A 7 3.73 -31.44 36.84
CA GLN A 7 4.34 -31.89 38.11
C GLN A 7 3.29 -32.08 39.22
N ILE A 8 2.26 -31.23 39.28
CA ILE A 8 1.14 -31.39 40.22
C ILE A 8 0.26 -32.59 39.83
N PHE A 9 0.03 -32.82 38.54
CA PHE A 9 -0.76 -33.97 38.08
C PHE A 9 -0.05 -35.30 38.40
N HIS A 10 1.29 -35.34 38.27
CA HIS A 10 2.08 -36.52 38.62
C HIS A 10 2.11 -36.79 40.14
N GLN A 11 2.10 -35.74 40.97
CA GLN A 11 2.02 -35.90 42.43
C GLN A 11 0.61 -36.33 42.90
N LEU A 12 -0.45 -35.85 42.27
CA LEU A 12 -1.83 -36.26 42.59
C LEU A 12 -2.12 -37.71 42.16
N LEU A 13 -1.56 -38.17 41.04
CA LEU A 13 -1.67 -39.57 40.62
C LEU A 13 -0.93 -40.54 41.56
N THR A 14 0.10 -40.07 42.28
CA THR A 14 0.88 -40.92 43.19
C THR A 14 0.20 -41.10 44.56
N ILE A 15 -0.70 -40.19 44.95
CA ILE A 15 -1.31 -40.17 46.30
C ILE A 15 -2.56 -41.07 46.43
N ILE A 16 -3.17 -41.51 45.32
CA ILE A 16 -4.34 -42.42 45.33
C ILE A 16 -3.93 -43.82 44.86
N VAL A 17 -2.89 -44.38 45.48
CA VAL A 17 -2.67 -45.83 45.46
C VAL A 17 -2.76 -46.30 46.90
N VAL A 18 -3.98 -46.39 47.42
CA VAL A 18 -4.25 -47.17 48.62
C VAL A 18 -3.85 -48.60 48.28
N HIS A 19 -2.70 -49.04 48.81
CA HIS A 19 -2.25 -50.42 48.77
C HIS A 19 -3.25 -51.29 49.56
N VAL A 20 -4.35 -51.67 48.90
CA VAL A 20 -5.12 -52.83 49.31
C VAL A 20 -4.21 -54.02 49.06
N LYS A 21 -3.68 -54.61 50.14
CA LYS A 21 -2.90 -55.85 50.06
C LYS A 21 -3.68 -56.85 49.19
N PRO A 22 -3.11 -57.36 48.08
CA PRO A 22 -3.78 -58.36 47.29
C PRO A 22 -4.01 -59.56 48.21
N ARG A 23 -5.27 -59.82 48.54
CA ARG A 23 -5.65 -61.08 49.15
C ARG A 23 -5.30 -62.12 48.09
N LEU A 24 -4.35 -63.01 48.38
CA LEU A 24 -3.96 -64.11 47.50
C LEU A 24 -5.17 -65.02 47.33
N VAL A 25 -6.01 -64.70 46.36
CA VAL A 25 -7.11 -65.56 45.92
C VAL A 25 -6.47 -66.65 45.09
N THR A 26 -6.43 -67.88 45.63
CA THR A 26 -5.80 -69.05 45.01
C THR A 26 -6.60 -69.61 43.83
N THR A 27 -7.79 -69.07 43.57
CA THR A 27 -8.69 -69.53 42.50
C THR A 27 -8.66 -68.59 41.31
N ALA A 28 -8.56 -69.15 40.11
CA ALA A 28 -8.56 -68.39 38.85
C ALA A 28 -9.80 -67.48 38.72
N PRO A 29 -9.66 -66.29 38.09
CA PRO A 29 -10.77 -65.38 37.87
C PRO A 29 -11.80 -66.02 36.94
N GLN A 30 -13.08 -65.87 37.30
CA GLN A 30 -14.23 -66.36 36.54
C GLN A 30 -15.07 -65.23 35.98
N TYR A 31 -14.94 -64.01 36.52
CA TYR A 31 -15.65 -62.82 36.08
C TYR A 31 -14.67 -61.64 35.90
N TRP A 32 -15.01 -60.70 35.04
CA TRP A 32 -14.35 -59.40 34.89
C TRP A 32 -15.32 -58.30 35.26
N CYS A 33 -14.93 -57.41 36.17
CA CYS A 33 -15.71 -56.22 36.50
C CYS A 33 -15.22 -55.02 35.68
N HIS A 34 -16.08 -54.46 34.83
CA HIS A 34 -15.71 -53.35 33.95
C HIS A 34 -15.47 -52.05 34.73
N SER A 35 -16.24 -51.82 35.79
CA SER A 35 -16.15 -50.60 36.60
C SER A 35 -14.95 -50.57 37.56
N CYS A 36 -14.38 -51.74 37.87
CA CYS A 36 -13.22 -51.87 38.77
C CYS A 36 -11.94 -52.28 38.04
N GLU A 37 -12.06 -52.59 36.74
CA GLU A 37 -10.97 -53.06 35.90
C GLU A 37 -10.16 -54.22 36.52
N GLU A 38 -10.87 -55.18 37.13
CA GLU A 38 -10.25 -56.32 37.81
C GLU A 38 -10.96 -57.66 37.54
N GLY A 39 -10.17 -58.74 37.62
CA GLY A 39 -10.64 -60.12 37.52
C GLY A 39 -11.09 -60.64 38.88
N LEU A 40 -12.30 -61.18 38.95
CA LEU A 40 -12.92 -61.68 40.17
C LEU A 40 -13.10 -63.20 40.09
N CYS A 41 -12.73 -63.93 41.14
CA CYS A 41 -13.21 -65.32 41.30
C CYS A 41 -14.70 -65.33 41.69
N ALA A 42 -15.34 -66.50 41.76
CA ALA A 42 -16.74 -66.62 42.14
C ALA A 42 -17.06 -65.97 43.50
N GLU A 43 -16.22 -66.19 44.52
CA GLU A 43 -16.43 -65.64 45.85
C GLU A 43 -16.30 -64.12 45.87
N CYS A 44 -15.24 -63.61 45.22
CA CYS A 44 -15.03 -62.17 45.09
C CYS A 44 -16.17 -61.50 44.33
N PHE A 45 -16.73 -62.15 43.30
CA PHE A 45 -17.87 -61.64 42.55
C PHE A 45 -19.13 -61.49 43.40
N GLU A 46 -19.46 -62.49 44.21
CA GLU A 46 -20.60 -62.41 45.13
C GLU A 46 -20.41 -61.33 46.19
N HIS A 47 -19.18 -61.21 46.73
CA HIS A 47 -18.85 -60.13 47.64
C HIS A 47 -18.97 -58.75 46.96
N HIS A 48 -18.50 -58.66 45.71
CA HIS A 48 -18.57 -57.45 44.89
C HIS A 48 -20.00 -57.00 44.65
N LYS A 49 -20.93 -57.94 44.42
CA LYS A 49 -22.36 -57.64 44.29
C LYS A 49 -23.03 -57.27 45.62
N ALA A 50 -22.56 -57.85 46.72
CA ALA A 50 -23.11 -57.57 48.04
C ALA A 50 -22.81 -56.13 48.50
N ILE A 51 -21.60 -55.62 48.21
CA ILE A 51 -21.17 -54.26 48.54
C ILE A 51 -22.01 -53.23 47.78
N LYS A 52 -22.59 -52.27 48.52
CA LYS A 52 -23.47 -51.23 47.96
C LYS A 52 -22.81 -50.41 46.84
N ALA A 53 -21.51 -50.14 46.97
CA ALA A 53 -20.74 -49.34 46.01
C ALA A 53 -20.53 -50.05 44.66
N SER A 54 -20.41 -51.38 44.65
CA SER A 54 -20.08 -52.18 43.45
C SER A 54 -21.23 -53.03 42.94
N ARG A 55 -22.39 -53.00 43.59
CA ARG A 55 -23.58 -53.77 43.22
C ARG A 55 -24.08 -53.53 41.80
N SER A 56 -23.92 -52.31 41.29
CA SER A 56 -24.33 -51.91 39.93
C SER A 56 -23.22 -52.03 38.91
N HIS A 57 -22.05 -52.56 39.27
CA HIS A 57 -20.96 -52.70 38.33
C HIS A 57 -21.29 -53.74 37.26
N ILE A 58 -20.96 -53.38 36.02
CA ILE A 58 -21.13 -54.28 34.87
C ILE A 58 -20.06 -55.36 34.98
N THR A 59 -20.51 -56.61 35.03
CA THR A 59 -19.65 -57.77 35.16
C THR A 59 -19.91 -58.72 33.99
N VAL A 60 -18.85 -59.29 33.45
CA VAL A 60 -18.91 -60.25 32.34
C VAL A 60 -18.15 -61.51 32.72
N ASP A 61 -18.54 -62.64 32.14
CA ASP A 61 -17.81 -63.88 32.28
C ASP A 61 -16.37 -63.71 31.75
N PHE A 62 -15.38 -64.15 32.54
CA PHE A 62 -13.97 -63.94 32.23
C PHE A 62 -13.55 -64.69 30.96
N THR A 63 -14.14 -65.85 30.65
CA THR A 63 -13.88 -66.56 29.40
C THR A 63 -14.42 -65.80 28.18
N LYS A 64 -15.56 -65.10 28.34
CA LYS A 64 -16.10 -64.20 27.29
C LYS A 64 -15.23 -62.96 27.11
N PHE A 65 -14.76 -62.36 28.21
CA PHE A 65 -13.80 -61.25 28.17
C PHE A 65 -12.49 -61.64 27.49
N MET A 66 -11.94 -62.81 27.82
CA MET A 66 -10.71 -63.33 27.22
C MET A 66 -10.88 -63.63 25.73
N LYS A 67 -12.10 -63.91 25.23
CA LYS A 67 -12.39 -64.01 23.79
C LYS A 67 -12.47 -62.64 23.09
N LEU A 68 -12.71 -61.54 23.82
CA LEU A 68 -12.67 -60.17 23.29
C LEU A 68 -11.24 -59.61 23.22
N LYS A 69 -10.33 -60.07 24.08
CA LYS A 69 -8.92 -59.66 24.11
C LYS A 69 -8.19 -59.85 22.76
N PRO A 70 -8.39 -60.95 22.00
CA PRO A 70 -7.91 -61.09 20.63
C PRO A 70 -8.35 -59.96 19.70
N PHE A 71 -9.57 -59.44 19.87
CA PHE A 71 -10.12 -58.38 19.02
C PHE A 71 -9.42 -57.03 19.25
N ILE A 72 -9.03 -56.77 20.51
CA ILE A 72 -8.22 -55.59 20.89
C ILE A 72 -6.77 -55.74 20.41
N SER A 73 -6.22 -56.96 20.39
CA SER A 73 -4.89 -57.22 19.83
C SER A 73 -4.84 -57.29 18.30
N THR A 74 -5.97 -57.48 17.61
CA THR A 74 -6.07 -57.40 16.14
C THR A 74 -6.31 -55.98 15.63
N ILE A 75 -6.67 -55.04 16.51
CA ILE A 75 -6.32 -53.65 16.25
C ILE A 75 -4.81 -53.63 16.44
N ASP A 76 -4.08 -53.91 15.36
CA ASP A 76 -2.65 -53.62 15.25
C ASP A 76 -2.51 -52.09 15.30
N THR A 77 -2.79 -51.56 16.50
CA THR A 77 -2.82 -50.15 16.84
C THR A 77 -1.48 -49.54 16.48
N GLU A 78 -0.41 -50.32 16.58
CA GLU A 78 0.93 -49.91 16.16
C GLU A 78 0.97 -49.59 14.66
N CYS A 79 0.48 -50.48 13.78
CA CYS A 79 0.44 -50.21 12.34
C CYS A 79 -0.49 -49.04 11.97
N GLY A 80 -1.70 -49.01 12.54
CA GLY A 80 -2.69 -47.95 12.28
C GLY A 80 -2.24 -46.57 12.78
N LEU A 81 -1.66 -46.50 13.97
CA LEU A 81 -1.11 -45.27 14.54
C LEU A 81 0.13 -44.82 13.77
N MET A 82 1.02 -45.74 13.36
CA MET A 82 2.18 -45.41 12.52
C MET A 82 1.76 -44.80 11.18
N PHE A 83 0.71 -45.32 10.53
CA PHE A 83 0.17 -44.73 9.31
C PHE A 83 -0.37 -43.31 9.54
N LEU A 84 -1.09 -43.09 10.65
CA LEU A 84 -1.59 -41.77 11.02
C LEU A 84 -0.44 -40.78 11.30
N VAL A 85 0.59 -41.21 12.05
CA VAL A 85 1.80 -40.40 12.31
C VAL A 85 2.48 -40.01 11.01
N ASN A 86 2.72 -40.96 10.09
CA ASN A 86 3.32 -40.68 8.78
C ASN A 86 2.50 -39.68 7.95
N ASN A 87 1.17 -39.74 8.01
CA ASN A 87 0.32 -38.77 7.31
C ASN A 87 0.38 -37.39 7.95
N ILE A 88 0.41 -37.31 9.30
CA ILE A 88 0.56 -36.06 10.03
C ILE A 88 1.91 -35.42 9.69
N GLU A 89 2.99 -36.19 9.65
CA GLU A 89 4.33 -35.72 9.26
C GLU A 89 4.35 -35.12 7.85
N LYS A 90 3.73 -35.81 6.87
CA LYS A 90 3.60 -35.28 5.50
C LYS A 90 2.79 -33.98 5.45
N VAL A 91 1.73 -33.87 6.24
CA VAL A 91 0.94 -32.63 6.35
C VAL A 91 1.78 -31.51 6.96
N ILE A 92 2.54 -31.79 8.02
CA ILE A 92 3.45 -30.82 8.65
C ILE A 92 4.49 -30.32 7.64
N GLU A 93 5.16 -31.24 6.94
CA GLU A 93 6.16 -30.89 5.91
C GLU A 93 5.55 -29.99 4.82
N ASN A 94 4.35 -30.32 4.34
CA ASN A 94 3.64 -29.51 3.35
C ASN A 94 3.31 -28.11 3.89
N ARG A 95 2.86 -27.99 5.15
CA ARG A 95 2.51 -26.70 5.76
C ARG A 95 3.75 -25.84 6.01
N VAL A 96 4.88 -26.43 6.37
CA VAL A 96 6.17 -25.72 6.49
C VAL A 96 6.58 -25.14 5.12
N LYS A 97 6.57 -25.96 4.06
CA LYS A 97 6.88 -25.50 2.68
C LYS A 97 5.94 -24.38 2.22
N ASN A 98 4.64 -24.49 2.51
CA ASN A 98 3.67 -23.45 2.16
C ASN A 98 3.93 -22.14 2.93
N LYS A 99 4.27 -22.22 4.22
CA LYS A 99 4.62 -21.06 5.05
C LYS A 99 5.83 -20.32 4.48
N GLU A 100 6.88 -21.06 4.10
CA GLU A 100 8.07 -20.49 3.47
C GLU A 100 7.75 -19.84 2.13
N LYS A 101 6.95 -20.50 1.28
CA LYS A 101 6.51 -19.95 -0.01
C LYS A 101 5.74 -18.65 0.15
N ILE A 102 4.80 -18.59 1.10
CA ILE A 102 4.04 -17.37 1.42
C ILE A 102 4.97 -16.26 1.92
N SER A 103 5.92 -16.59 2.81
CA SER A 103 6.91 -15.62 3.30
C SER A 103 7.75 -15.04 2.17
N ASN A 104 8.27 -15.90 1.28
CA ASN A 104 9.08 -15.48 0.13
C ASN A 104 8.27 -14.67 -0.90
N GLN A 105 7.01 -15.02 -1.11
CA GLN A 105 6.11 -14.25 -1.97
C GLN A 105 5.82 -12.88 -1.36
N SER A 106 5.58 -12.80 -0.05
CA SER A 106 5.35 -11.54 0.66
C SER A 106 6.56 -10.61 0.59
N THR A 107 7.79 -11.12 0.74
CA THR A 107 9.00 -10.31 0.64
C THR A 107 9.22 -9.83 -0.79
N LYS A 108 8.99 -10.70 -1.79
CA LYS A 108 9.03 -10.32 -3.21
C LYS A 108 8.03 -9.22 -3.54
N SER A 109 6.75 -9.40 -3.20
CA SER A 109 5.71 -8.38 -3.43
C SER A 109 6.05 -7.05 -2.76
N ARG A 110 6.63 -7.06 -1.56
CA ARG A 110 7.10 -5.84 -0.90
C ARG A 110 8.24 -5.15 -1.66
N SER A 111 9.20 -5.90 -2.19
CA SER A 111 10.28 -5.37 -3.02
C SER A 111 9.74 -4.77 -4.32
N ASP A 112 8.81 -5.46 -4.99
CA ASP A 112 8.21 -5.00 -6.24
C ASP A 112 7.46 -3.67 -6.04
N ILE A 113 6.70 -3.53 -4.93
CA ILE A 113 6.05 -2.27 -4.54
C ILE A 113 7.07 -1.14 -4.34
N GLN A 114 8.22 -1.43 -3.72
CA GLN A 114 9.28 -0.44 -3.53
C GLN A 114 9.93 0.00 -4.85
N ILE A 115 10.12 -0.93 -5.79
CA ILE A 115 10.64 -0.62 -7.12
C ILE A 115 9.65 0.27 -7.88
N LEU A 116 8.38 -0.12 -7.93
CA LEU A 116 7.33 0.67 -8.58
C LEU A 116 7.23 2.08 -8.01
N ARG A 117 7.30 2.24 -6.67
CA ARG A 117 7.29 3.55 -6.04
C ARG A 117 8.46 4.42 -6.48
N LYS A 118 9.67 3.86 -6.63
CA LYS A 118 10.84 4.58 -7.12
C LYS A 118 10.67 5.02 -8.57
N GLU A 119 10.11 4.15 -9.42
CA GLU A 119 9.86 4.47 -10.82
C GLU A 119 8.80 5.57 -10.99
N ILE A 120 7.71 5.50 -10.23
CA ILE A 120 6.66 6.54 -10.21
C ILE A 120 7.27 7.88 -9.81
N ASN A 121 8.01 7.93 -8.70
CA ASN A 121 8.64 9.18 -8.24
C ASN A 121 9.61 9.74 -9.28
N LYS A 122 10.45 8.88 -9.87
CA LYS A 122 11.38 9.30 -10.93
C LYS A 122 10.63 9.91 -12.14
N HIS A 123 9.46 9.36 -12.49
CA HIS A 123 8.66 9.91 -13.58
C HIS A 123 8.04 11.27 -13.21
N LEU A 124 7.55 11.43 -11.97
CA LEU A 124 7.03 12.69 -11.45
C LEU A 124 8.12 13.78 -11.44
N ASP A 125 9.32 13.47 -10.92
CA ASP A 125 10.46 14.40 -10.91
C ASP A 125 10.83 14.85 -12.34
N ASN A 126 10.79 13.93 -13.30
CA ASN A 126 11.04 14.26 -14.70
C ASN A 126 9.94 15.15 -15.30
N LEU A 127 8.67 14.90 -15.00
CA LEU A 127 7.56 15.75 -15.45
C LEU A 127 7.65 17.15 -14.85
N GLU A 128 7.97 17.26 -13.56
CA GLU A 128 8.20 18.53 -12.88
C GLU A 128 9.34 19.31 -13.55
N SER A 129 10.47 18.67 -13.81
CA SER A 129 11.60 19.29 -14.52
C SER A 129 11.21 19.77 -15.92
N GLN A 130 10.44 18.99 -16.68
CA GLN A 130 9.96 19.40 -18.00
C GLN A 130 9.01 20.60 -17.94
N LEU A 131 8.12 20.65 -16.95
CA LEU A 131 7.21 21.78 -16.75
C LEU A 131 7.97 23.04 -16.36
N ALA A 132 8.95 22.93 -15.45
CA ALA A 132 9.83 24.03 -15.07
C ALA A 132 10.57 24.61 -16.30
N THR A 133 11.20 23.76 -17.11
CA THR A 133 11.90 24.20 -18.32
C THR A 133 10.96 24.89 -19.33
N LYS A 134 9.72 24.41 -19.47
CA LYS A 134 8.73 25.06 -20.33
C LYS A 134 8.31 26.42 -19.78
N SER A 135 8.11 26.52 -18.48
CA SER A 135 7.79 27.78 -17.79
C SER A 135 8.91 28.80 -17.97
N ASP A 136 10.16 28.39 -17.73
CA ASP A 136 11.34 29.24 -17.91
C ASP A 136 11.47 29.74 -19.34
N LYS A 137 11.19 28.88 -20.32
CA LYS A 137 11.20 29.28 -21.73
C LYS A 137 10.13 30.32 -22.04
N ILE A 138 8.90 30.17 -21.53
CA ILE A 138 7.85 31.18 -21.71
C ILE A 138 8.28 32.52 -21.11
N ILE A 139 8.83 32.51 -19.89
CA ILE A 139 9.34 33.72 -19.24
C ILE A 139 10.47 34.36 -20.06
N GLN A 140 11.40 33.55 -20.57
CA GLN A 140 12.49 34.03 -21.42
C GLN A 140 11.97 34.66 -22.70
N ASP A 141 11.05 33.99 -23.41
CA ASP A 141 10.46 34.47 -24.66
C ASP A 141 9.69 35.80 -24.44
N GLU A 142 8.96 35.93 -23.33
CA GLU A 142 8.26 37.19 -22.98
C GLU A 142 9.24 38.31 -22.57
N ASN A 143 10.29 38.00 -21.81
CA ASN A 143 11.32 38.99 -21.48
C ASN A 143 12.05 39.50 -22.73
N GLU A 144 12.35 38.62 -23.69
CA GLU A 144 12.97 39.03 -24.96
C GLU A 144 12.05 39.97 -25.76
N LYS A 145 10.74 39.71 -25.79
CA LYS A 145 9.77 40.63 -26.41
C LYS A 145 9.74 41.98 -25.71
N LEU A 146 9.72 42.00 -24.38
CA LEU A 146 9.73 43.23 -23.58
C LEU A 146 11.01 44.04 -23.81
N GLU A 147 12.17 43.38 -23.84
CA GLU A 147 13.45 44.04 -24.10
C GLU A 147 13.48 44.69 -25.50
N ASN A 148 12.95 43.98 -26.51
CA ASN A 148 12.80 44.54 -27.87
C ASN A 148 11.86 45.75 -27.91
N ILE A 149 10.76 45.74 -27.14
CA ILE A 149 9.85 46.90 -27.03
C ILE A 149 10.56 48.07 -26.36
N LEU A 150 11.26 47.84 -25.24
CA LEU A 150 12.00 48.86 -24.52
C LEU A 150 13.08 49.49 -25.40
N GLN A 151 13.89 48.69 -26.09
CA GLN A 151 14.91 49.19 -27.02
C GLN A 151 14.30 50.11 -28.08
N ARG A 152 13.19 49.70 -28.73
CA ARG A 152 12.51 50.52 -29.75
C ARG A 152 11.98 51.83 -29.16
N LEU A 153 11.49 51.82 -27.92
CA LEU A 153 11.02 53.03 -27.23
C LEU A 153 12.18 53.96 -26.85
N GLU A 154 13.31 53.42 -26.43
CA GLU A 154 14.53 54.18 -26.13
C GLU A 154 15.10 54.85 -27.38
N GLU A 155 15.16 54.15 -28.51
CA GLU A 155 15.56 54.71 -29.80
C GLU A 155 14.65 55.86 -30.22
N LYS A 156 13.31 55.68 -30.13
CA LYS A 156 12.35 56.76 -30.41
C LYS A 156 12.53 57.95 -29.46
N LYS A 157 12.75 57.71 -28.17
CA LYS A 157 13.01 58.76 -27.18
C LYS A 157 14.29 59.53 -27.49
N SER A 158 15.37 58.85 -27.89
CA SER A 158 16.63 59.49 -28.32
C SER A 158 16.39 60.39 -29.53
N ASN A 159 15.73 59.87 -30.57
CA ASN A 159 15.41 60.63 -31.78
C ASN A 159 14.62 61.92 -31.47
N VAL A 160 13.62 61.84 -30.58
CA VAL A 160 12.83 63.01 -30.16
C VAL A 160 13.68 64.02 -29.39
N ASN A 161 14.61 63.57 -28.54
CA ASN A 161 15.52 64.45 -27.82
C ASN A 161 16.50 65.17 -28.77
N ASP A 162 17.04 64.47 -29.76
CA ASP A 162 17.94 65.06 -30.76
C ASP A 162 17.22 66.13 -31.58
N ILE A 163 15.98 65.86 -32.01
CA ILE A 163 15.14 66.84 -32.70
C ILE A 163 14.89 68.08 -31.82
N LYS A 164 14.57 67.88 -30.54
CA LYS A 164 14.34 68.95 -29.58
C LYS A 164 15.59 69.81 -29.37
N GLN A 165 16.77 69.18 -29.27
CA GLN A 165 18.04 69.89 -29.13
C GLN A 165 18.36 70.70 -30.38
N ASN A 166 18.31 70.09 -31.56
CA ASN A 166 18.57 70.74 -32.85
C ASN A 166 17.65 71.96 -33.05
N PHE A 167 16.38 71.84 -32.69
CA PHE A 167 15.43 72.96 -32.76
C PHE A 167 15.78 74.10 -31.80
N SER A 168 16.27 73.77 -30.60
CA SER A 168 16.67 74.76 -29.60
C SER A 168 17.88 75.56 -30.07
N GLU A 169 18.85 74.89 -30.71
CA GLU A 169 20.02 75.52 -31.32
C GLU A 169 19.63 76.42 -32.50
N LEU A 170 18.77 75.93 -33.40
CA LEU A 170 18.22 76.69 -34.52
C LEU A 170 17.45 77.93 -34.07
N LYS A 171 16.73 77.86 -32.95
CA LYS A 171 15.98 79.01 -32.42
C LYS A 171 16.88 80.15 -31.96
N ILE A 172 18.10 79.85 -31.50
CA ILE A 172 19.06 80.84 -31.00
C ILE A 172 19.86 81.45 -32.16
N GLY A 173 20.33 80.62 -33.10
CA GLY A 173 21.28 81.04 -34.14
C GLY A 173 20.74 81.08 -35.57
N GLY A 174 19.54 80.56 -35.81
CA GLY A 174 18.95 80.44 -37.14
C GLY A 174 18.22 81.70 -37.60
N THR A 175 18.15 81.88 -38.92
CA THR A 175 17.27 82.90 -39.51
C THR A 175 15.80 82.53 -39.30
N ASN A 176 14.91 83.52 -39.27
CA ASN A 176 13.46 83.29 -39.13
C ASN A 176 12.91 82.28 -40.16
N LEU A 177 13.44 82.29 -41.38
CA LEU A 177 13.06 81.36 -42.43
C LEU A 177 13.49 79.92 -42.11
N GLN A 178 14.73 79.72 -41.66
CA GLN A 178 15.23 78.40 -41.26
C GLN A 178 14.41 77.83 -40.09
N VAL A 179 14.15 78.65 -39.07
CA VAL A 179 13.33 78.25 -37.92
C VAL A 179 11.92 77.83 -38.36
N PHE A 180 11.30 78.59 -39.28
CA PHE A 180 9.98 78.26 -39.81
C PHE A 180 9.97 76.93 -40.58
N ILE A 181 10.94 76.71 -41.47
CA ILE A 181 11.04 75.46 -42.24
C ILE A 181 11.27 74.26 -41.32
N SER A 182 12.21 74.38 -40.37
CA SER A 182 12.49 73.31 -39.41
C SER A 182 11.30 73.02 -38.50
N SER A 183 10.55 74.03 -38.06
CA SER A 183 9.32 73.82 -37.29
C SER A 183 8.32 72.95 -38.04
N ARG A 184 8.12 73.18 -39.35
CA ARG A 184 7.20 72.36 -40.16
C ARG A 184 7.67 70.92 -40.34
N GLN A 185 8.98 70.71 -40.47
CA GLN A 185 9.56 69.37 -40.52
C GLN A 185 9.39 68.64 -39.19
N ILE A 186 9.60 69.34 -38.08
CA ILE A 186 9.41 68.81 -36.73
C ILE A 186 7.95 68.41 -36.49
N ASP A 187 6.99 69.25 -36.89
CA ASP A 187 5.57 68.93 -36.78
C ASP A 187 5.24 67.60 -37.49
N LYS A 188 5.81 67.41 -38.70
CA LYS A 188 5.64 66.17 -39.45
C LYS A 188 6.25 64.96 -38.71
N THR A 189 7.49 65.08 -38.25
CA THR A 189 8.16 63.99 -37.52
C THR A 189 7.47 63.67 -36.19
N ILE A 190 6.98 64.68 -35.46
CA ILE A 190 6.18 64.48 -34.25
C ILE A 190 4.91 63.70 -34.60
N SER A 191 4.21 64.05 -35.69
CA SER A 191 3.03 63.31 -36.14
C SER A 191 3.35 61.85 -36.44
N GLU A 192 4.45 61.57 -37.15
CA GLU A 192 4.88 60.21 -37.48
C GLU A 192 5.27 59.39 -36.23
N VAL A 193 6.01 60.00 -35.30
CA VAL A 193 6.37 59.36 -34.02
C VAL A 193 5.14 59.10 -33.18
N ASN A 194 4.18 60.03 -33.14
CA ASN A 194 2.95 59.89 -32.35
C ASN A 194 2.04 58.79 -32.93
N GLU A 195 1.92 58.69 -34.25
CA GLU A 195 1.23 57.59 -34.92
C GLU A 195 1.89 56.24 -34.59
N SER A 196 3.22 56.18 -34.65
CA SER A 196 3.97 54.99 -34.27
C SER A 196 3.86 54.64 -32.78
N LEU A 197 3.77 55.62 -31.88
CA LEU A 197 3.53 55.41 -30.45
C LEU A 197 2.12 54.89 -30.20
N ASN A 198 1.11 55.41 -30.89
CA ASN A 198 -0.27 54.94 -30.77
C ASN A 198 -0.42 53.46 -31.14
N LEU A 199 0.36 52.96 -32.10
CA LEU A 199 0.42 51.53 -32.44
C LEU A 199 1.04 50.68 -31.32
N GLU A 200 2.02 51.21 -30.58
CA GLU A 200 2.62 50.52 -29.42
C GLU A 200 1.75 50.66 -28.16
N MET A 201 0.91 51.70 -28.08
CA MET A 201 0.00 51.95 -26.96
C MET A 201 -1.34 51.20 -27.05
N THR A 202 -1.52 50.33 -28.04
CA THR A 202 -2.72 49.47 -28.12
C THR A 202 -2.82 48.59 -26.87
N ASP A 203 -4.05 48.32 -26.40
CA ASP A 203 -4.33 47.57 -25.16
C ASP A 203 -3.52 46.26 -25.04
N GLU A 204 -3.29 45.54 -26.15
CA GLU A 204 -2.51 44.30 -26.14
C GLU A 204 -1.05 44.48 -25.66
N ASN A 205 -0.41 45.59 -26.03
CA ASN A 205 1.00 45.86 -25.70
C ASN A 205 1.17 46.59 -24.35
N MET A 206 0.11 47.23 -23.87
CA MET A 206 0.08 47.99 -22.61
C MET A 206 -0.54 47.21 -21.45
N SER A 207 -1.17 46.07 -21.74
CA SER A 207 -1.72 45.20 -20.70
C SER A 207 -0.65 44.71 -19.74
N GLU A 208 -0.97 44.70 -18.45
CA GLU A 208 -0.10 44.15 -17.43
C GLU A 208 0.08 42.64 -17.69
N LEU A 209 1.29 42.25 -18.08
CA LEU A 209 1.68 40.85 -18.23
C LEU A 209 1.65 40.17 -16.86
N SER A 210 0.58 39.46 -16.59
CA SER A 210 0.45 38.59 -15.42
C SER A 210 0.48 37.12 -15.85
N LEU A 211 1.47 36.39 -15.35
CA LEU A 211 1.52 34.94 -15.49
C LEU A 211 0.82 34.30 -14.29
N GLU A 212 -0.45 33.93 -14.46
CA GLU A 212 -1.19 33.19 -13.44
C GLU A 212 -1.07 31.68 -13.66
N PHE A 213 -0.38 30.99 -12.75
CA PHE A 213 -0.40 29.53 -12.68
C PHE A 213 -1.63 29.08 -11.91
N LYS A 214 -2.65 28.60 -12.62
CA LYS A 214 -3.83 27.99 -12.00
C LYS A 214 -3.68 26.48 -12.00
N MET A 215 -3.89 25.88 -10.83
CA MET A 215 -4.00 24.43 -10.71
C MET A 215 -5.24 23.99 -11.50
N ASN A 216 -5.09 22.94 -12.32
CA ASN A 216 -6.22 22.40 -13.05
C ASN A 216 -7.20 21.78 -12.03
N PRO A 217 -8.48 22.23 -11.98
CA PRO A 217 -9.45 21.71 -11.02
C PRO A 217 -9.67 20.20 -11.14
N ASP A 218 -9.58 19.63 -12.35
CA ASP A 218 -9.68 18.19 -12.57
C ASP A 218 -8.52 17.43 -11.90
N PHE A 219 -7.34 18.07 -11.83
CA PHE A 219 -6.16 17.50 -11.20
C PHE A 219 -6.27 17.55 -9.66
N GLU A 220 -6.83 18.63 -9.13
CA GLU A 220 -7.15 18.74 -7.70
C GLU A 220 -8.16 17.68 -7.27
N GLU A 221 -9.23 17.48 -8.04
CA GLU A 221 -10.20 16.41 -7.81
C GLU A 221 -9.52 15.03 -7.84
N THR A 222 -8.67 14.78 -8.83
CA THR A 222 -7.93 13.50 -8.95
C THR A 222 -7.01 13.25 -7.75
N ILE A 223 -6.30 14.28 -7.26
CA ILE A 223 -5.46 14.17 -6.05
C ILE A 223 -6.30 13.83 -4.83
N ASN A 224 -7.45 14.50 -4.67
CA ASN A 224 -8.35 14.25 -3.55
C ASN A 224 -8.94 12.84 -3.59
N GLN A 225 -9.30 12.36 -4.78
CA GLN A 225 -9.73 10.98 -4.97
C GLN A 225 -8.63 10.00 -4.56
N LEU A 226 -7.38 10.21 -5.01
CA LEU A 226 -6.23 9.37 -4.65
C LEU A 226 -5.93 9.37 -3.14
N LEU A 227 -6.05 10.51 -2.48
CA LEU A 227 -5.85 10.62 -1.02
C LEU A 227 -6.91 9.84 -0.24
N ASN A 228 -8.18 9.92 -0.66
CA ASN A 228 -9.28 9.19 -0.02
C ASN A 228 -9.11 7.66 -0.11
N VAL A 229 -8.52 7.16 -1.20
CA VAL A 229 -8.21 5.71 -1.35
C VAL A 229 -7.23 5.22 -0.29
N HIS A 230 -6.29 6.07 0.13
CA HIS A 230 -5.29 5.67 1.12
C HIS A 230 -5.85 5.61 2.54
N LEU A 231 -6.95 6.34 2.80
CA LEU A 231 -7.56 6.48 4.12
C LEU A 231 -8.67 5.43 4.38
N ASN A 232 -9.42 5.03 3.35
CA ASN A 232 -10.49 4.03 3.47
C ASN A 232 -10.03 2.61 3.07
N LYS A 233 -9.59 1.82 4.05
CA LYS A 233 -9.12 0.43 3.86
C LYS A 233 -10.15 -0.53 3.23
N GLU A 234 -11.45 -0.25 3.33
CA GLU A 234 -12.51 -1.16 2.89
C GLU A 234 -12.86 -1.07 1.39
N GLU A 235 -12.44 -0.01 0.67
CA GLU A 235 -12.81 0.22 -0.74
C GLU A 235 -11.67 0.00 -1.75
N SER A 236 -10.49 -0.45 -1.30
CA SER A 236 -9.27 -0.56 -2.13
C SER A 236 -9.39 -1.47 -3.36
N THR A 237 -10.34 -2.41 -3.38
CA THR A 237 -10.57 -3.34 -4.49
C THR A 237 -11.35 -2.73 -5.66
N VAL A 238 -12.25 -1.77 -5.39
CA VAL A 238 -13.09 -1.14 -6.43
C VAL A 238 -12.26 -0.17 -7.30
N LEU A 239 -11.26 0.47 -6.70
CA LEU A 239 -10.44 1.47 -7.37
C LEU A 239 -9.25 0.91 -8.15
N LEU A 240 -8.75 -0.27 -7.81
CA LEU A 240 -7.76 -0.98 -8.63
C LEU A 240 -8.33 -1.26 -10.04
N ASP A 241 -9.63 -1.54 -10.12
CA ASP A 241 -10.35 -1.78 -11.36
C ASP A 241 -10.58 -0.48 -12.17
N LEU A 242 -10.83 0.65 -11.49
CA LEU A 242 -10.92 1.98 -12.10
C LEU A 242 -9.56 2.49 -12.59
N PHE A 243 -8.49 2.31 -11.81
CA PHE A 243 -7.14 2.70 -12.22
C PHE A 243 -6.69 1.88 -13.43
N TYR A 244 -6.94 0.57 -13.45
CA TYR A 244 -6.67 -0.27 -14.63
C TYR A 244 -7.47 0.19 -15.85
N LYS A 245 -8.76 0.50 -15.71
CA LYS A 245 -9.61 0.96 -16.82
C LYS A 245 -9.14 2.29 -17.39
N THR A 246 -8.86 3.28 -16.54
CA THR A 246 -8.45 4.63 -16.98
C THR A 246 -7.02 4.66 -17.51
N PHE A 247 -6.11 3.91 -16.89
CA PHE A 247 -4.73 3.80 -17.35
C PHE A 247 -4.65 3.07 -18.70
N LEU A 248 -5.35 1.94 -18.86
CA LEU A 248 -5.41 1.22 -20.12
C LEU A 248 -6.11 2.03 -21.22
N SER A 249 -7.21 2.74 -20.92
CA SER A 249 -7.91 3.55 -21.92
C SER A 249 -7.07 4.71 -22.46
N ASN A 250 -6.18 5.27 -21.63
CA ASN A 250 -5.31 6.37 -22.03
C ASN A 250 -4.00 5.90 -22.69
N CYS A 251 -3.48 4.72 -22.33
CA CYS A 251 -2.34 4.13 -23.02
C CYS A 251 -2.68 3.67 -24.44
N PHE A 252 -3.87 3.10 -24.68
CA PHE A 252 -4.27 2.64 -26.02
C PHE A 252 -4.65 3.77 -27.00
N ARG A 253 -5.02 4.96 -26.51
CA ARG A 253 -5.32 6.12 -27.37
C ARG A 253 -4.09 6.80 -27.97
N ARG A 254 -2.88 6.46 -27.52
CA ARG A 254 -1.61 7.05 -28.02
C ARG A 254 -0.82 6.14 -28.98
N CYS A 255 -1.37 4.99 -29.38
CA CYS A 255 -0.70 4.03 -30.26
C CYS A 255 -1.33 3.89 -31.66
N ASN A 256 -2.18 4.84 -32.08
CA ASN A 256 -2.65 4.96 -33.47
C ASN A 256 -2.21 6.30 -34.06
#